data_AF-A0A6B9FRD8-F1
#
_entry.id   AF-A0A6B9FRD8-F1
#
_cell.length_a   1.000
_cell.length_b   1.000
_cell.length_c   1.000
_cell.angle_alpha   90.00
_cell.angle_beta   90.00
_cell.angle_gamma   90.00
#
_symmetry.space_group_name_H-M   'P 1'
#
loop_
_entity.id
_entity.type
_entity.pdbx_description
1 polymer ?
#
loop_
_entity_poly.entity_id
_entity_poly.type
_entity_poly.pdbx_seq_one_letter_code
_entity_poly.pdbx_strand_id
1 'polypeptide(L)'
;MLRLPAQVALAGALTFGPAPARAADACDVLAAKVIRSTGASLAGRAGPVAVFRAQDAERMSLDCRVPARMTVASLDREPPPAYFVLIGLAARALAGADAAAAEVLALNLHQASLLAGAPRRGASGRALMLCETGPRGDALRDDLTVCRIAVRTGLSRVRSKG
;
A
#
# COMPACT_ATOMS: atom_id res chain seq x y z
N MET A 1 -66.45 25.15 12.41
CA MET A 1 -66.21 23.73 12.07
C MET A 1 -64.71 23.56 11.81
N LEU A 2 -63.96 23.08 12.81
CA LEU A 2 -62.51 22.84 12.74
C LEU A 2 -62.24 21.48 12.08
N ARG A 3 -61.35 21.44 11.08
CA ARG A 3 -60.70 20.20 10.65
C ARG A 3 -59.20 20.44 10.45
N LEU A 4 -58.42 19.97 11.44
CA LEU A 4 -56.98 19.76 11.34
C LEU A 4 -56.74 18.45 10.57
N PRO A 5 -55.89 18.42 9.53
CA PRO A 5 -55.26 17.19 9.10
C PRO A 5 -53.90 17.03 9.80
N ALA A 6 -53.84 16.01 10.65
CA ALA A 6 -52.61 15.43 11.14
C ALA A 6 -51.83 14.84 9.97
N GLN A 7 -50.59 15.32 9.73
CA GLN A 7 -49.64 14.61 8.88
C GLN A 7 -48.32 14.44 9.62
N VAL A 8 -48.18 13.17 10.01
CA VAL A 8 -47.07 12.44 10.60
C VAL A 8 -45.71 12.90 10.05
N ALA A 9 -44.90 13.48 10.93
CA ALA A 9 -43.48 13.68 10.70
C ALA A 9 -42.78 12.31 10.71
N LEU A 10 -42.43 11.78 9.53
CA LEU A 10 -41.42 10.72 9.45
C LEU A 10 -40.04 11.38 9.60
N ALA A 11 -39.55 11.40 10.85
CA ALA A 11 -38.16 11.66 11.15
C ALA A 11 -37.32 10.50 10.60
N GLY A 12 -36.80 10.65 9.38
CA GLY A 12 -35.78 9.77 8.83
C GLY A 12 -34.50 9.92 9.65
N ALA A 13 -34.31 9.03 10.62
CA ALA A 13 -33.06 8.88 11.34
C ALA A 13 -31.98 8.38 10.37
N LEU A 14 -31.27 9.33 9.75
CA LEU A 14 -30.00 9.08 9.08
C LEU A 14 -29.01 8.58 10.14
N THR A 15 -28.86 7.26 10.22
CA THR A 15 -27.80 6.61 10.97
C THR A 15 -26.47 6.92 10.27
N PHE A 16 -25.87 8.06 10.61
CA PHE A 16 -24.48 8.35 10.33
C PHE A 16 -23.63 7.32 11.09
N GLY A 17 -23.29 6.23 10.40
CA GLY A 17 -22.26 5.31 10.85
C GLY A 17 -20.95 6.06 11.11
N PRO A 18 -20.17 5.69 12.13
CA PRO A 18 -18.94 6.39 12.43
C PRO A 18 -17.90 6.14 11.33
N ALA A 19 -17.27 7.24 10.89
CA ALA A 19 -15.84 7.35 10.56
C ALA A 19 -15.32 7.19 9.10
N PRO A 20 -15.72 8.05 8.14
CA PRO A 20 -14.87 8.38 7.00
C PRO A 20 -13.64 9.23 7.41
N ALA A 21 -13.80 10.14 8.39
CA ALA A 21 -12.74 11.06 8.81
C ALA A 21 -11.52 10.33 9.38
N ARG A 22 -11.70 9.42 10.35
CA ARG A 22 -10.57 8.70 10.98
C ARG A 22 -9.77 7.83 10.01
N ALA A 23 -10.43 7.26 9.01
CA ALA A 23 -9.77 6.45 7.99
C ALA A 23 -8.92 7.32 7.05
N ALA A 24 -9.42 8.51 6.69
CA ALA A 24 -8.67 9.50 5.94
C ALA A 24 -7.45 10.01 6.73
N ASP A 25 -7.63 10.35 8.01
CA ASP A 25 -6.55 10.80 8.89
C ASP A 25 -5.43 9.75 9.02
N ALA A 26 -5.79 8.47 9.16
CA ALA A 26 -4.83 7.38 9.22
C ALA A 26 -4.04 7.23 7.91
N CYS A 27 -4.70 7.43 6.76
CA CYS A 27 -4.04 7.42 5.46
C CYS A 27 -3.09 8.61 5.29
N ASP A 28 -3.46 9.79 5.78
CA ASP A 28 -2.63 11.00 5.76
C ASP A 28 -1.36 10.83 6.59
N VAL A 29 -1.49 10.27 7.79
CA VAL A 29 -0.35 9.96 8.65
C VAL A 29 0.59 8.97 7.96
N LEU A 30 0.04 7.93 7.32
CA LEU A 30 0.85 6.93 6.64
C LEU A 30 1.51 7.49 5.37
N ALA A 31 0.79 8.27 4.56
CA ALA A 31 1.32 8.93 3.38
C ALA A 31 2.43 9.94 3.75
N ALA A 32 2.25 10.72 4.82
CA ALA A 32 3.28 11.62 5.32
C ALA A 32 4.52 10.86 5.80
N LYS A 33 4.35 9.68 6.41
CA LYS A 33 5.47 8.81 6.79
C LYS A 33 6.21 8.26 5.57
N VAL A 34 5.49 7.86 4.53
CA VAL A 34 6.07 7.44 3.25
C VAL A 34 6.93 8.56 2.67
N ILE A 35 6.35 9.76 2.47
CA ILE A 35 7.05 10.94 1.95
C ILE A 35 8.36 11.21 2.71
N ARG A 36 8.31 11.26 4.04
CA ARG A 36 9.52 11.51 4.87
C ARG A 36 10.57 10.41 4.75
N SER A 37 10.16 9.16 4.59
CA SER A 37 11.08 8.03 4.55
C SER A 37 11.71 7.83 3.19
N THR A 38 11.02 8.19 2.11
CA THR A 38 11.43 7.86 0.74
C THR A 38 11.84 9.08 -0.08
N GLY A 39 11.56 10.30 0.39
CA GLY A 39 11.76 11.52 -0.39
C GLY A 39 10.76 11.70 -1.54
N ALA A 40 9.79 10.79 -1.69
CA ALA A 40 8.75 10.89 -2.70
C ALA A 40 7.79 12.05 -2.39
N SER A 41 7.13 12.59 -3.40
CA SER A 41 6.13 13.66 -3.27
C SER A 41 4.73 13.15 -3.60
N LEU A 42 3.69 13.70 -2.96
CA LEU A 42 2.32 13.32 -3.25
C LEU A 42 1.91 13.87 -4.64
N ALA A 43 1.53 12.97 -5.54
CA ALA A 43 1.05 13.32 -6.88
C ALA A 43 -0.47 13.57 -6.91
N GLY A 44 -1.21 12.90 -6.01
CA GLY A 44 -2.66 13.02 -5.93
C GLY A 44 -3.29 11.89 -5.12
N ARG A 45 -4.62 11.91 -5.06
CA ARG A 45 -5.42 10.88 -4.38
C ARG A 45 -6.62 10.46 -5.20
N ALA A 46 -6.95 9.18 -5.08
CA ALA A 46 -8.14 8.57 -5.64
C ALA A 46 -8.77 7.63 -4.60
N GLY A 47 -9.77 8.13 -3.86
CA GLY A 47 -10.39 7.38 -2.76
C GLY A 47 -9.36 6.97 -1.70
N PRO A 48 -9.23 5.67 -1.36
CA PRO A 48 -8.28 5.19 -0.36
C PRO A 48 -6.84 5.06 -0.87
N VAL A 49 -6.55 5.49 -2.10
CA VAL A 49 -5.24 5.37 -2.73
C VAL A 49 -4.55 6.73 -2.80
N ALA A 50 -3.34 6.80 -2.25
CA ALA A 50 -2.41 7.90 -2.45
C ALA A 50 -1.39 7.53 -3.53
N VAL A 51 -1.16 8.42 -4.50
CA VAL A 51 -0.19 8.25 -5.58
C VAL A 51 0.97 9.20 -5.34
N PHE A 52 2.20 8.73 -5.55
CA PHE A 52 3.42 9.49 -5.31
C PHE A 52 4.26 9.58 -6.58
N ARG A 53 5.02 10.67 -6.70
CA ARG A 53 6.17 10.78 -7.61
C ARG A 53 7.43 10.45 -6.83
N ALA A 54 8.17 9.45 -7.28
CA ALA A 54 9.50 9.12 -6.77
C ALA A 54 10.50 9.28 -7.91
N GLN A 55 11.75 9.59 -7.60
CA GLN A 55 12.79 9.72 -8.62
C GLN A 55 13.15 8.37 -9.24
N ASP A 56 13.16 7.32 -8.40
CA ASP A 56 13.65 5.99 -8.77
C ASP A 56 12.53 5.02 -9.10
N ALA A 57 11.31 5.50 -9.38
CA ALA A 57 10.19 4.67 -9.81
C ALA A 57 9.14 5.48 -10.60
N GLU A 58 8.64 4.89 -11.67
CA GLU A 58 7.66 5.46 -12.58
C GLU A 58 6.25 5.42 -11.98
N ARG A 59 6.00 4.45 -11.10
CA ARG A 59 4.78 4.38 -10.31
C ARG A 59 5.07 4.06 -8.86
N MET A 60 4.47 4.85 -7.98
CA MET A 60 4.45 4.57 -6.55
C MET A 60 3.07 4.89 -5.98
N SER A 61 2.45 3.93 -5.30
CA SER A 61 1.14 4.13 -4.68
C SER A 61 0.99 3.41 -3.34
N LEU A 62 0.12 3.95 -2.50
CA LEU A 62 -0.28 3.42 -1.21
C LEU A 62 -1.79 3.22 -1.22
N ASP A 63 -2.25 1.98 -1.11
CA ASP A 63 -3.62 1.65 -0.73
C ASP A 63 -3.70 1.61 0.80
N CYS A 64 -4.44 2.56 1.38
CA CYS A 64 -4.57 2.72 2.82
C CYS A 64 -5.61 1.79 3.46
N ARG A 65 -6.37 1.00 2.68
CA ARG A 65 -7.29 0.00 3.24
C ARG A 65 -6.53 -0.97 4.11
N VAL A 66 -7.10 -1.39 5.24
CA VAL A 66 -6.46 -2.36 6.13
C VAL A 66 -6.54 -3.77 5.50
N PRO A 67 -5.41 -4.50 5.39
CA PRO A 67 -4.04 -4.09 5.69
C PRO A 67 -3.44 -3.21 4.59
N ALA A 68 -2.78 -2.12 4.98
CA ALA A 68 -2.21 -1.15 4.02
C ALA A 68 -1.15 -1.80 3.13
N ARG A 69 -1.14 -1.41 1.85
CA ARG A 69 -0.28 -1.97 0.81
C ARG A 69 0.34 -0.89 -0.02
N MET A 70 1.60 -1.08 -0.40
CA MET A 70 2.26 -0.23 -1.38
C MET A 70 2.57 -1.00 -2.66
N THR A 71 2.54 -0.29 -3.76
CA THR A 71 3.00 -0.77 -5.07
C THR A 71 4.07 0.20 -5.56
N VAL A 72 5.23 -0.33 -5.93
CA VAL A 72 6.31 0.39 -6.61
C VAL A 72 6.56 -0.31 -7.93
N ALA A 73 6.60 0.42 -9.03
CA ALA A 73 6.75 -0.15 -10.36
C ALA A 73 7.74 0.65 -11.21
N SER A 74 8.40 -0.06 -12.11
CA SER A 74 9.29 0.50 -13.10
C SER A 74 8.97 -0.03 -14.50
N LEU A 75 9.18 0.82 -15.49
CA LEU A 75 9.10 0.47 -16.91
C LEU A 75 10.31 -0.34 -17.34
N ASP A 76 11.40 -0.32 -16.57
CA ASP A 76 12.57 -1.15 -16.83
C ASP A 76 12.37 -2.57 -16.32
N ARG A 77 12.73 -3.54 -17.16
CA ARG A 77 12.75 -4.96 -16.77
C ARG A 77 13.84 -5.26 -15.73
N GLU A 78 14.89 -4.45 -15.71
CA GLU A 78 16.03 -4.52 -14.79
C GLU A 78 16.31 -3.09 -14.30
N PRO A 79 15.57 -2.60 -13.29
CA PRO A 79 15.69 -1.21 -12.84
C PRO A 79 17.02 -0.95 -12.12
N PRO A 80 17.45 0.33 -12.01
CA PRO A 80 18.70 0.68 -11.35
C PRO A 80 18.68 0.35 -9.85
N PRO A 81 19.85 0.20 -9.20
CA PRO A 81 19.94 -0.13 -7.77
C PRO A 81 19.09 0.76 -6.85
N ALA A 82 18.96 2.05 -7.18
CA ALA A 82 18.18 3.02 -6.41
C ALA A 82 16.68 2.65 -6.30
N TYR A 83 16.12 1.92 -7.26
CA TYR A 83 14.77 1.36 -7.18
C TYR A 83 14.60 0.42 -5.98
N PHE A 84 15.59 -0.42 -5.70
CA PHE A 84 15.55 -1.36 -4.58
C PHE A 84 15.76 -0.66 -3.24
N VAL A 85 16.61 0.39 -3.20
CA VAL A 85 16.74 1.28 -2.04
C VAL A 85 15.40 1.93 -1.72
N LEU A 86 14.69 2.46 -2.72
CA LEU A 86 13.36 3.04 -2.58
C LEU A 86 12.35 2.03 -2.00
N ILE A 87 12.38 0.78 -2.46
CA ILE A 87 11.55 -0.30 -1.91
C ILE A 87 11.86 -0.56 -0.44
N GLY A 88 13.14 -0.60 -0.07
CA GLY A 88 13.59 -0.76 1.33
C GLY A 88 13.05 0.35 2.23
N LEU A 89 13.14 1.61 1.78
CA LEU A 89 12.59 2.78 2.47
C LEU A 89 11.07 2.72 2.58
N ALA A 90 10.37 2.30 1.51
CA ALA A 90 8.92 2.12 1.52
C ALA A 90 8.49 1.01 2.51
N ALA A 91 9.23 -0.09 2.60
CA ALA A 91 8.97 -1.16 3.56
C ALA A 91 9.15 -0.72 5.01
N ARG A 92 10.17 0.12 5.29
CA ARG A 92 10.35 0.77 6.60
C ARG A 92 9.19 1.69 6.93
N ALA A 93 8.75 2.53 5.98
CA ALA A 93 7.61 3.40 6.18
C ALA A 93 6.32 2.63 6.49
N LEU A 94 6.00 1.62 5.67
CA LEU A 94 4.75 0.86 5.75
C LEU A 94 4.69 -0.09 6.95
N ALA A 95 5.75 -0.88 7.16
CA ALA A 95 5.73 -2.02 8.08
C ALA A 95 6.75 -1.91 9.22
N GLY A 96 7.59 -0.87 9.25
CA GLY A 96 8.67 -0.74 10.22
C GLY A 96 9.77 -1.78 10.03
N ALA A 97 9.92 -2.32 8.81
CA ALA A 97 11.03 -3.23 8.49
C ALA A 97 12.38 -2.47 8.51
N ASP A 98 13.47 -3.22 8.68
CA ASP A 98 14.78 -2.67 8.38
C ASP A 98 14.90 -2.42 6.87
N ALA A 99 15.40 -1.24 6.49
CA ALA A 99 15.40 -0.80 5.09
C ALA A 99 16.44 -1.57 4.27
N ALA A 100 17.65 -1.77 4.80
CA ALA A 100 18.71 -2.49 4.09
C ALA A 100 18.34 -3.96 3.89
N ALA A 101 17.78 -4.61 4.93
CA ALA A 101 17.29 -5.98 4.79
C ALA A 101 16.12 -6.10 3.80
N ALA A 102 15.22 -5.11 3.74
CA ALA A 102 14.12 -5.09 2.80
C ALA A 102 14.56 -4.78 1.36
N GLU A 103 15.58 -3.95 1.17
CA GLU A 103 16.24 -3.72 -0.12
C GLU A 103 16.86 -5.01 -0.66
N VAL A 104 17.67 -5.69 0.15
CA VAL A 104 18.28 -6.99 -0.23
C VAL A 104 17.21 -8.02 -0.57
N LEU A 105 16.12 -8.07 0.20
CA LEU A 105 14.98 -8.92 -0.12
C LEU A 105 14.38 -8.58 -1.48
N ALA A 106 14.17 -7.30 -1.79
CA ALA A 106 13.59 -6.86 -3.05
C ALA A 106 14.47 -7.26 -4.24
N LEU A 107 15.79 -7.03 -4.14
CA LEU A 107 16.77 -7.44 -5.14
C LEU A 107 16.71 -8.96 -5.40
N ASN A 108 16.74 -9.76 -4.33
CA ASN A 108 16.71 -11.21 -4.44
C ASN A 108 15.40 -11.73 -5.05
N LEU A 109 14.26 -11.15 -4.67
CA LEU A 109 12.96 -11.52 -5.24
C LEU A 109 12.86 -11.14 -6.71
N HIS A 110 13.40 -9.97 -7.08
CA HIS A 110 13.48 -9.52 -8.47
C HIS A 110 14.33 -10.48 -9.32
N GLN A 111 15.54 -10.80 -8.89
CA GLN A 111 16.41 -11.75 -9.58
C GLN A 111 15.76 -13.14 -9.71
N ALA A 112 15.16 -13.64 -8.64
CA ALA A 112 14.44 -14.91 -8.68
C ALA A 112 13.21 -14.87 -9.60
N SER A 113 12.58 -13.70 -9.75
CA SER A 113 11.46 -13.49 -10.69
C SER A 113 11.94 -13.48 -12.13
N LEU A 114 13.07 -12.81 -12.42
CA LEU A 114 13.67 -12.81 -13.76
C LEU A 114 13.99 -14.22 -14.23
N LEU A 115 14.58 -15.02 -13.35
CA LEU A 115 14.96 -16.40 -13.64
C LEU A 115 13.75 -17.33 -13.82
N ALA A 116 12.71 -17.15 -13.00
CA ALA A 116 11.54 -18.01 -13.03
C ALA A 116 10.46 -17.58 -14.04
N GLY A 117 10.51 -16.33 -14.52
CA GLY A 117 9.44 -15.72 -15.31
C GLY A 117 8.12 -15.64 -14.54
N ALA A 118 8.17 -15.57 -13.21
CA ALA A 118 6.99 -15.68 -12.35
C ALA A 118 7.14 -14.86 -11.06
N PRO A 119 6.03 -14.34 -10.48
CA PRO A 119 6.06 -13.58 -9.25
C PRO A 119 6.72 -14.33 -8.08
N ARG A 120 7.59 -13.65 -7.34
CA ARG A 120 8.30 -14.21 -6.17
C ARG A 120 7.92 -13.48 -4.90
N ARG A 121 7.72 -14.24 -3.83
CA ARG A 121 7.30 -13.73 -2.52
C ARG A 121 8.37 -13.97 -1.47
N GLY A 122 8.49 -13.03 -0.56
CA GLY A 122 9.38 -13.12 0.58
C GLY A 122 8.93 -12.18 1.70
N ALA A 123 9.72 -12.14 2.77
CA ALA A 123 9.42 -11.26 3.89
C ALA A 123 10.68 -10.84 4.63
N SER A 124 10.64 -9.62 5.18
CA SER A 124 11.67 -9.08 6.06
C SER A 124 10.97 -8.44 7.26
N GLY A 125 11.17 -9.02 8.46
CA GLY A 125 10.46 -8.63 9.67
C GLY A 125 8.93 -8.67 9.49
N ARG A 126 8.30 -7.49 9.54
CA ARG A 126 6.86 -7.31 9.34
C ARG A 126 6.45 -6.97 7.90
N ALA A 127 7.39 -6.77 6.98
CA ALA A 127 7.07 -6.54 5.57
C ALA A 127 6.92 -7.89 4.84
N LEU A 128 5.79 -8.07 4.16
CA LEU A 128 5.62 -9.07 3.12
C LEU A 128 5.86 -8.39 1.78
N MET A 129 6.60 -9.04 0.89
CA MET A 129 6.93 -8.49 -0.42
C MET A 129 6.63 -9.51 -1.51
N LEU A 130 6.11 -9.02 -2.63
CA LEU A 130 5.91 -9.75 -3.87
C LEU A 130 6.57 -8.94 -4.98
N CYS A 131 7.61 -9.46 -5.63
CA CYS A 131 8.18 -8.84 -6.81
C CYS A 131 7.94 -9.72 -8.05
N GLU A 132 7.70 -9.09 -9.18
CA GLU A 132 7.40 -9.75 -10.44
C GLU A 132 8.02 -8.95 -11.59
N THR A 133 8.52 -9.68 -12.58
CA THR A 133 9.21 -9.16 -13.77
C THR A 133 8.65 -9.82 -15.02
N GLY A 134 8.28 -9.04 -16.02
CA GLY A 134 7.77 -9.56 -17.29
C GLY A 134 6.44 -8.93 -17.71
N PRO A 135 5.94 -9.27 -18.91
CA PRO A 135 4.69 -8.73 -19.40
C PRO A 135 3.54 -9.21 -18.50
N ARG A 136 2.79 -8.26 -17.94
CA ARG A 136 1.63 -8.55 -17.08
C ARG A 136 0.34 -8.48 -17.89
N GLY A 137 -0.67 -9.24 -17.48
CA GLY A 137 -2.02 -9.16 -18.05
C GLY A 137 -2.96 -8.20 -17.31
N ASP A 138 -2.48 -7.54 -16.26
CA ASP A 138 -3.28 -6.69 -15.37
C ASP A 138 -3.12 -5.19 -15.66
N ALA A 139 -3.67 -4.35 -14.79
CA ALA A 139 -3.63 -2.89 -14.92
C ALA A 139 -2.21 -2.29 -14.85
N LEU A 140 -1.18 -3.10 -14.58
CA LEU A 140 0.22 -2.70 -14.55
C LEU A 140 1.01 -3.29 -15.73
N ARG A 141 0.33 -3.76 -16.80
CA ARG A 141 0.95 -4.39 -17.97
C ARG A 141 2.11 -3.63 -18.62
N ASP A 142 2.11 -2.31 -18.50
CA ASP A 142 3.15 -1.44 -19.06
C ASP A 142 4.38 -1.34 -18.13
N ASP A 143 4.24 -1.72 -16.86
CA ASP A 143 5.32 -1.74 -15.86
C ASP A 143 6.04 -3.12 -15.89
N LEU A 144 7.28 -3.15 -16.37
CA LEU A 144 8.05 -4.40 -16.57
C LEU A 144 8.61 -4.99 -15.26
N THR A 145 8.74 -4.18 -14.21
CA THR A 145 9.08 -4.62 -12.85
C THR A 145 8.11 -4.03 -11.84
N VAL A 146 7.50 -4.89 -11.01
CA VAL A 146 6.58 -4.45 -9.94
C VAL A 146 6.94 -5.13 -8.64
N CYS A 147 7.11 -4.34 -7.57
CA CYS A 147 7.20 -4.84 -6.20
C CYS A 147 6.04 -4.30 -5.36
N ARG A 148 5.31 -5.22 -4.72
CA ARG A 148 4.19 -4.94 -3.83
C ARG A 148 4.59 -5.26 -2.41
N ILE A 149 4.34 -4.33 -1.50
CA ILE A 149 4.69 -4.42 -0.09
C ILE A 149 3.41 -4.41 0.73
N ALA A 150 3.30 -5.29 1.71
CA ALA A 150 2.19 -5.32 2.65
C ALA A 150 2.69 -5.53 4.08
N VAL A 151 1.89 -5.09 5.05
CA VAL A 151 2.15 -5.42 6.45
C VAL A 151 1.73 -6.86 6.72
N ARG A 152 2.63 -7.68 7.27
CA ARG A 152 2.29 -8.98 7.83
C ARG A 152 1.31 -8.77 8.98
N THR A 153 0.07 -9.15 8.78
CA THR A 153 -0.93 -9.23 9.85
C THR A 153 -0.63 -10.50 10.63
N GLY A 154 -0.11 -10.35 11.85
CA GLY A 154 0.00 -11.48 12.78
C GLY A 154 -1.38 -11.89 13.25
N LEU A 155 -1.66 -13.19 13.24
CA LEU A 155 -2.70 -13.81 14.05
C LEU A 155 -2.63 -13.18 15.46
N SER A 156 -3.73 -12.58 15.91
CA SER A 156 -3.89 -12.17 17.31
C SER A 156 -3.35 -13.28 18.20
N ARG A 157 -2.43 -12.95 19.11
CA ARG A 157 -2.02 -13.87 20.17
C ARG A 157 -3.29 -14.33 20.86
N VAL A 158 -3.75 -15.55 20.58
CA VAL A 158 -4.67 -16.23 21.49
C VAL A 158 -3.85 -16.42 22.75
N ARG A 159 -4.12 -15.58 23.74
CA ARG A 159 -3.55 -15.67 25.06
C ARG A 159 -4.14 -16.94 25.68
N SER A 160 -3.52 -18.09 25.42
CA SER A 160 -3.79 -19.30 26.18
C SER A 160 -3.41 -18.99 27.62
N LYS A 161 -4.43 -18.75 28.44
CA LYS A 161 -4.30 -18.90 29.88
C LYS A 161 -4.29 -20.41 30.14
N GLY A 162 -3.29 -20.85 30.90
CA GLY A 162 -3.30 -22.17 31.53
C GLY A 162 -4.34 -22.27 32.63
#